data_AF-A0A1C6T1F9-F1
#
_entry.id   AF-A0A1C6T1F9-F1
#
_cell.length_a   1.000
_cell.length_b   1.000
_cell.length_c   1.000
_cell.angle_alpha   90.00
_cell.angle_beta   90.00
_cell.angle_gamma   90.00
#
_symmetry.space_group_name_H-M   'P 1'
#
loop_
_entity.id
_entity.type
_entity.pdbx_description
1 polymer ?
#
loop_
_entity_poly.entity_id
_entity_poly.type
_entity_poly.pdbx_seq_one_letter_code
_entity_poly.pdbx_strand_id
1 'polypeptide(L)' 'MQQVVEFLGPCVVGLAAEPAKPVSPGTVRVRTWYSGISAGTELTAYRGTNPYLNKTWGSDRRLFVEGVPLRFPAAIGDAR' A
#
# COMPACT_ATOMS: atom_id res chain seq x y z
N MET A 1 20.12 2.57 -4.99
CA MET A 1 19.09 1.52 -4.80
C MET A 1 17.82 2.23 -4.37
N GLN A 2 16.69 2.01 -5.05
CA GLN A 2 15.42 2.63 -4.63
C GLN A 2 14.84 1.79 -3.50
N GLN A 3 14.17 2.43 -2.55
CA GLN A 3 13.58 1.76 -1.40
C GLN A 3 12.11 2.13 -1.28
N VAL A 4 11.32 1.18 -0.82
CA VAL A 4 9.91 1.35 -0.49
C VAL A 4 9.69 0.95 0.96
N VAL A 5 8.73 1.60 1.61
CA VAL A 5 8.26 1.19 2.94
C VAL A 5 7.22 0.10 2.75
N GLU A 6 7.41 -1.02 3.43
CA GLU A 6 6.45 -2.13 3.46
C GLU A 6 5.95 -2.35 4.88
N PHE A 7 4.67 -2.70 5.01
CA PHE A 7 4.16 -3.28 6.23
C PHE A 7 4.52 -4.76 6.25
N LEU A 8 5.21 -5.21 7.30
CA LEU A 8 5.54 -6.62 7.51
C LEU A 8 4.57 -7.29 8.48
N GLY A 9 3.77 -6.49 9.19
CA GLY A 9 2.76 -6.90 10.14
C GLY A 9 2.21 -5.71 10.93
N PRO A 10 1.22 -5.93 11.81
CA PRO A 10 0.75 -4.88 12.72
C PRO A 10 1.90 -4.34 13.56
N CYS A 11 2.06 -3.02 13.54
CA CYS A 11 3.11 -2.24 14.17
C CYS A 11 4.54 -2.55 13.67
N VAL A 12 4.69 -3.26 12.56
CA VAL A 12 6.00 -3.64 11.98
C VAL A 12 6.12 -3.15 10.54
N VAL A 13 7.10 -2.31 10.29
CA VAL A 13 7.46 -1.83 8.95
C VAL A 13 8.91 -2.14 8.62
N GLY A 14 9.18 -2.34 7.34
CA GLY A 14 10.51 -2.56 6.80
C GLY A 14 10.77 -1.65 5.61
N LEU A 15 12.05 -1.58 5.22
CA LEU A 15 12.46 -1.01 3.95
C LEU A 15 12.84 -2.16 3.01
N ALA A 16 12.14 -2.26 1.89
CA ALA A 16 12.46 -3.19 0.82
C ALA A 16 13.15 -2.46 -0.32
N ALA A 17 14.05 -3.16 -1.00
CA ALA A 17 14.67 -2.66 -2.21
C ALA A 17 13.72 -2.80 -3.39
N GLU A 18 13.43 -1.71 -4.07
CA GLU A 18 12.58 -1.72 -5.27
C GLU A 18 13.47 -1.54 -6.52
N PRO A 19 13.47 -2.48 -7.46
CA PRO A 19 14.16 -2.31 -8.73
C PRO A 19 13.50 -1.22 -9.57
N ALA A 20 14.30 -0.42 -10.25
CA ALA A 20 13.77 0.65 -11.09
C ALA A 20 13.02 0.06 -12.31
N LYS A 21 11.70 0.26 -12.37
CA LYS A 21 10.85 -0.18 -13.48
C LYS A 21 11.11 0.67 -14.75
N PRO A 22 11.16 0.09 -15.96
CA PRO A 22 11.29 0.85 -17.20
C PRO A 22 10.20 1.90 -17.36
N VAL A 23 10.51 3.01 -18.01
CA VAL A 23 9.51 4.02 -18.36
C VAL A 23 8.85 3.59 -19.67
N SER A 24 7.57 3.24 -19.61
CA SER A 24 6.77 2.88 -20.79
C SER A 24 6.06 4.10 -21.38
N PRO A 25 5.60 4.03 -22.65
CA PRO A 25 4.80 5.10 -23.24
C PRO A 25 3.61 5.48 -22.35
N GLY A 26 3.41 6.78 -22.13
CA GLY A 26 2.36 7.31 -21.25
C GLY A 26 2.69 7.36 -19.76
N THR A 27 3.91 6.98 -19.36
CA THR A 27 4.35 7.06 -17.95
C THR A 27 5.49 8.05 -17.76
N VAL A 28 5.70 8.49 -16.52
CA VAL A 28 6.82 9.35 -16.13
C VAL A 28 7.51 8.77 -14.90
N ARG A 29 8.81 9.03 -14.76
CA ARG A 29 9.56 8.67 -13.56
C ARG A 29 9.60 9.84 -12.60
N VAL A 30 9.07 9.62 -11.40
CA VAL A 30 9.07 10.62 -10.32
C VAL A 30 10.15 10.28 -9.31
N ARG A 31 10.92 11.28 -8.90
CA ARG A 31 11.77 11.19 -7.71
C ARG A 31 11.01 11.81 -6.55
N THR A 32 10.44 10.98 -5.67
CA THR A 32 9.72 11.43 -4.48
C THR A 32 10.69 12.13 -3.51
N TRP A 33 10.42 13.37 -3.16
CA TRP A 33 11.21 14.11 -2.15
C TRP A 33 10.58 13.94 -0.76
N TYR A 34 9.26 13.96 -0.71
CA TYR A 34 8.47 13.82 0.50
C TYR A 34 7.21 12.99 0.21
N SER A 35 6.78 12.21 1.19
CA SER A 35 5.48 11.55 1.21
C SER A 35 4.80 11.83 2.54
N GLY A 36 3.52 12.19 2.51
CA GLY A 36 2.71 12.28 3.71
C GLY A 36 2.36 10.89 4.24
N ILE A 37 1.95 10.83 5.51
CA ILE A 37 1.33 9.65 6.11
C ILE A 37 -0.11 10.01 6.51
N SER A 38 -1.07 9.39 5.84
CA SER A 38 -2.49 9.45 6.08
C SER A 38 -2.88 8.70 7.34
N ALA A 39 -3.64 9.37 8.19
CA ALA A 39 -4.23 8.76 9.37
C ALA A 39 -5.26 7.65 9.02
N GLY A 40 -6.01 7.82 7.93
CA GLY A 40 -7.11 6.92 7.57
C GLY A 40 -6.67 5.64 6.86
N THR A 41 -5.57 5.71 6.09
CA THR A 41 -5.13 4.59 5.24
C THR A 41 -3.84 3.95 5.76
N GLU A 42 -2.79 4.75 5.96
CA GLU A 42 -1.47 4.23 6.28
C GLU A 42 -1.34 3.94 7.78
N LEU A 43 -1.81 4.83 8.67
CA LEU A 43 -1.76 4.55 10.11
C LEU A 43 -2.70 3.43 10.54
N THR A 44 -3.86 3.27 9.90
CA THR A 44 -4.76 2.13 10.19
C THR A 44 -4.13 0.81 9.74
N ALA A 45 -3.40 0.81 8.63
CA ALA A 45 -2.72 -0.39 8.17
C ALA A 45 -1.51 -0.75 9.02
N TYR A 46 -0.72 0.27 9.38
CA TYR A 46 0.32 0.14 10.38
C TYR A 46 -0.22 -0.51 11.64
N ARG A 47 -1.37 -0.05 12.16
CA ARG A 47 -1.98 -0.58 13.38
C ARG A 47 -2.70 -1.93 13.21
N GLY A 48 -2.81 -2.46 11.99
CA GLY A 48 -3.55 -3.68 11.72
C GLY A 48 -5.08 -3.52 11.74
N THR A 49 -5.60 -2.29 11.73
CA THR A 49 -7.06 -1.99 11.80
C THR A 49 -7.65 -1.54 10.47
N ASN A 50 -6.85 -1.49 9.41
CA ASN A 50 -7.33 -1.13 8.09
C ASN A 50 -8.29 -2.22 7.55
N PRO A 51 -9.48 -1.85 7.05
CA PRO A 51 -10.45 -2.82 6.52
C PRO A 51 -9.91 -3.65 5.34
N TYR A 52 -8.90 -3.21 4.60
CA TYR A 52 -8.26 -4.02 3.55
C TYR A 52 -7.56 -5.29 4.11
N LEU A 53 -7.30 -5.38 5.41
CA LEU A 53 -6.68 -6.56 6.04
C LEU A 53 -7.65 -7.72 6.27
N ASN A 54 -8.95 -7.48 6.17
CA ASN A 54 -9.98 -8.51 6.36
C ASN A 54 -11.12 -8.45 5.34
N LYS A 55 -11.17 -7.42 4.49
CA LYS A 55 -12.21 -7.16 3.49
C LYS A 55 -11.61 -6.62 2.20
N THR A 56 -12.42 -6.54 1.15
CA THR A 56 -12.07 -5.90 -0.12
C THR A 56 -13.00 -4.72 -0.41
N TRP A 57 -12.54 -3.76 -1.22
CA TRP A 57 -13.34 -2.63 -1.65
C TRP A 57 -14.21 -3.02 -2.85
N GLY A 58 -15.54 -3.08 -2.64
CA GLY A 58 -16.51 -3.24 -3.73
C GLY A 58 -16.79 -1.89 -4.39
N SER A 59 -16.25 -1.69 -5.60
CA SER A 59 -16.35 -0.41 -6.31
C SER A 59 -17.77 -0.08 -6.78
N ASP A 60 -18.61 -1.09 -6.99
CA ASP A 60 -20.02 -0.99 -7.36
C ASP A 60 -20.86 -0.33 -6.26
N ARG A 61 -20.69 -0.79 -5.02
CA ARG A 61 -21.44 -0.35 -3.84
C ARG A 61 -20.69 0.70 -3.02
N ARG A 62 -19.40 0.90 -3.29
CA ARG A 62 -18.47 1.71 -2.49
C ARG A 62 -18.45 1.29 -1.02
N LEU A 63 -18.41 -0.02 -0.79
CA LEU A 63 -18.43 -0.63 0.54
C LEU A 63 -17.34 -1.69 0.68
N PHE A 64 -16.90 -1.92 1.91
CA PHE A 64 -16.04 -3.07 2.23
C PHE A 64 -16.89 -4.34 2.33
N VAL A 65 -16.60 -5.30 1.46
CA VAL A 65 -17.30 -6.59 1.35
C VAL A 65 -16.35 -7.74 1.70
N GLU A 66 -16.90 -8.94 1.90
CA GLU A 66 -16.08 -10.14 2.06
C GLU A 66 -15.29 -10.40 0.77
N GLY A 67 -14.02 -10.78 0.92
CA GLY A 67 -13.12 -10.99 -0.20
C GLY A 67 -11.72 -11.39 0.26
N VAL A 68 -10.77 -11.44 -0.68
CA VAL A 68 -9.38 -11.80 -0.37
C VAL A 68 -8.71 -10.62 0.35
N PRO A 69 -8.28 -10.79 1.61
CA PRO A 69 -7.65 -9.70 2.33
C PRO A 69 -6.23 -9.46 1.82
N LEU A 70 -5.72 -8.25 2.05
CA LEU A 70 -4.31 -7.92 1.94
C LEU A 70 -3.46 -8.92 2.77
N ARG A 71 -2.26 -9.26 2.29
CA ARG A 71 -1.29 -10.10 3.00
C ARG A 71 0.01 -9.33 3.16
N PHE A 72 0.69 -9.57 4.26
CA PHE A 72 2.04 -9.05 4.46
C PHE A 72 3.08 -9.94 3.75
N PRO A 73 4.19 -9.36 3.25
CA PRO A 73 4.49 -7.93 3.23
C PRO A 73 3.59 -7.16 2.25
N ALA A 74 3.24 -5.93 2.58
CA ALA A 74 2.35 -5.11 1.75
C ALA A 74 2.81 -3.66 1.66
N ALA A 75 2.85 -3.12 0.45
CA ALA A 75 2.95 -1.67 0.21
C ALA A 75 1.53 -1.10 0.03
N ILE A 76 1.21 -0.01 0.73
CA ILE A 76 -0.08 0.67 0.53
C ILE A 76 0.05 1.66 -0.62
N GLY A 77 -0.70 1.36 -1.68
CA GLY A 77 -0.65 2.05 -2.97
C GLY A 77 -0.98 1.10 -4.12
N ASP A 78 -0.65 -0.19 -3.98
CA ASP A 78 -0.93 -1.25 -4.95
C ASP A 78 -2.33 -1.88 -4.79
N ALA A 79 -3.08 -1.52 -3.76
CA ALA A 79 -4.41 -2.07 -3.45
C ALA A 79 -5.55 -1.47 -4.30
N ARG A 80 -5.28 -1.11 -5.55
CA ARG A 80 -6.31 -0.62 -6.50
C ARG A 80 -6.85 -1.72 -7.38
#